data_AF-A0A1H9T4J7-F1
#
_entry.id   AF-A0A1H9T4J7-F1
#
_cell.length_a   1.000
_cell.length_b   1.000
_cell.length_c   1.000
_cell.angle_alpha   90.00
_cell.angle_beta   90.00
_cell.angle_gamma   90.00
#
_symmetry.space_group_name_H-M   'P 1'
#
loop_
_entity.id
_entity.type
_entity.pdbx_description
1 polymer ?
#
loop_
_entity_poly.entity_id
_entity_poly.type
_entity_poly.pdbx_seq_one_letter_code
_entity_poly.pdbx_strand_id
1 'polypeptide(L)' 'MMTDKSFDRSYFFERLERNRELAKQSQNPVIRDLHLEYVRLYQQLIREEQPA' A
#
# COMPACT_ATOMS: atom_id res chain seq x y z
N MET A 1 -21.65 6.93 17.52
CA MET A 1 -21.23 5.92 16.53
C MET A 1 -20.06 6.52 15.76
N MET A 2 -18.84 6.32 16.24
CA MET A 2 -17.65 6.79 15.54
C MET A 2 -17.37 5.81 14.40
N THR A 3 -17.12 6.38 13.23
CA THR A 3 -17.03 5.76 11.90
C THR A 3 -16.07 4.58 11.85
N ASP A 4 -16.63 3.37 11.93
CA ASP A 4 -15.95 2.10 11.66
C ASP A 4 -15.87 1.90 10.14
N LYS A 5 -15.24 2.84 9.43
CA LYS A 5 -14.79 2.58 8.07
C LYS A 5 -13.46 1.85 8.20
N SER A 6 -13.55 0.58 8.59
CA SER A 6 -12.54 -0.42 8.26
C SER A 6 -12.10 -0.16 6.82
N PHE A 7 -10.85 0.23 6.64
CA PHE A 7 -10.29 0.45 5.31
C PHE A 7 -10.56 -0.82 4.51
N ASP A 8 -11.42 -0.73 3.50
CA ASP A 8 -11.74 -1.91 2.72
C ASP A 8 -10.52 -2.36 1.91
N ARG A 9 -10.55 -3.61 1.46
CA ARG A 9 -9.46 -4.18 0.67
C ARG A 9 -9.09 -3.32 -0.55
N SER A 10 -10.04 -2.59 -1.13
CA SER A 10 -9.82 -1.73 -2.30
C SER A 10 -8.94 -0.51 -1.98
N TYR A 11 -9.06 0.04 -0.77
CA TYR A 11 -8.16 1.09 -0.26
C TYR A 11 -6.69 0.65 -0.32
N PHE A 12 -6.39 -0.57 0.13
CA PHE A 12 -5.01 -1.07 0.14
C PHE A 12 -4.48 -1.36 -1.27
N PHE A 13 -5.33 -1.88 -2.17
CA PHE A 13 -4.95 -2.09 -3.57
C PHE A 13 -4.65 -0.78 -4.31
N GLU A 14 -5.47 0.25 -4.13
CA GLU A 14 -5.22 1.56 -4.75
C GLU A 14 -3.88 2.16 -4.28
N ARG A 15 -3.60 2.07 -2.98
CA ARG A 15 -2.34 2.55 -2.39
C ARG A 15 -1.14 1.72 -2.84
N LEU A 16 -1.30 0.41 -3.01
CA LEU A 16 -0.27 -0.48 -3.52
C LEU A 16 0.16 -0.05 -4.93
N GLU A 17 -0.78 0.07 -5.86
CA GLU A 17 -0.47 0.45 -7.24
C GLU A 17 0.09 1.88 -7.32
N ARG A 18 -0.48 2.81 -6.56
CA ARG A 18 0.04 4.18 -6.50
C ARG A 18 1.49 4.25 -6.03
N ASN A 19 1.86 3.49 -4.99
CA ASN A 19 3.24 3.48 -4.51
C ASN A 19 4.20 2.81 -5.51
N ARG A 20 3.76 1.82 -6.29
CA ARG A 20 4.58 1.27 -7.38
C ARG A 20 4.90 2.30 -8.44
N GLU A 21 3.91 3.08 -8.87
CA GLU A 21 4.13 4.13 -9.87
C GLU A 21 5.02 5.25 -9.34
N LEU A 22 4.83 5.66 -8.08
CA LEU A 22 5.69 6.66 -7.45
C LEU A 22 7.14 6.16 -7.28
N ALA A 23 7.35 4.89 -6.93
CA ALA A 23 8.68 4.30 -6.86
C ALA A 23 9.39 4.30 -8.23
N LYS A 24 8.67 4.02 -9.32
CA LYS A 24 9.21 4.05 -10.69
C LYS A 24 9.59 5.47 -11.12
N GLN A 25 8.82 6.48 -10.71
CA GLN A 25 9.01 7.88 -11.11
C GLN A 25 10.05 8.62 -10.24
N SER A 26 10.31 8.14 -9.02
CA SER A 26 11.21 8.83 -8.07
C SER A 26 12.67 8.75 -8.50
N GLN A 27 13.27 9.91 -8.76
CA GLN A 27 14.71 10.08 -8.98
C GLN A 27 15.51 10.09 -7.67
N ASN A 28 14.85 10.30 -6.53
CA ASN A 28 15.49 10.26 -5.22
C ASN A 28 15.48 8.83 -4.67
N PRO A 29 16.66 8.23 -4.36
CA PRO A 29 16.75 6.85 -3.90
C PRO A 29 16.05 6.62 -2.56
N VAL A 30 16.15 7.56 -1.61
CA VAL A 30 15.50 7.45 -0.29
C VAL A 30 13.98 7.45 -0.43
N ILE A 31 13.44 8.34 -1.27
CA ILE A 31 11.99 8.41 -1.51
C ILE A 31 11.49 7.18 -2.24
N ARG A 32 12.26 6.66 -3.21
CA ARG A 32 11.95 5.40 -3.89
C ARG A 32 11.87 4.24 -2.91
N ASP A 33 12.84 4.12 -2.02
CA ASP A 33 12.90 3.04 -1.04
C ASP A 33 11.72 3.11 -0.06
N LEU A 34 11.32 4.32 0.35
CA LEU A 34 10.08 4.51 1.14
C LEU A 34 8.84 4.01 0.41
N HIS A 35 8.67 4.33 -0.88
CA HIS A 35 7.54 3.81 -1.66
C HIS A 35 7.57 2.28 -1.76
N LEU A 36 8.75 1.68 -1.91
CA LEU A 36 8.90 0.23 -1.94
C LEU A 36 8.55 -0.43 -0.61
N GLU A 37 8.89 0.20 0.53
CA GLU A 37 8.46 -0.33 1.84
C GLU A 37 6.94 -0.26 2.00
N TYR A 38 6.30 0.82 1.57
CA TYR A 38 4.83 0.90 1.54
C TYR A 38 4.21 -0.20 0.67
N VAL A 39 4.79 -0.50 -0.50
CA VAL A 39 4.35 -1.62 -1.34
C VAL A 39 4.41 -2.95 -0.57
N ARG A 40 5.51 -3.19 0.16
CA ARG A 40 5.69 -4.41 0.97
C ARG A 40 4.63 -4.54 2.07
N LEU A 41 4.37 -3.45 2.78
CA LEU A 41 3.38 -3.40 3.86
C LEU A 41 1.95 -3.61 3.35
N TYR A 42 1.56 -2.94 2.26
CA TYR A 42 0.22 -3.14 1.68
C TYR A 42 0.03 -4.56 1.13
N GLN A 43 1.06 -5.16 0.53
CA GLN A 43 1.01 -6.57 0.12
C GLN A 43 0.81 -7.52 1.30
N GLN A 44 1.40 -7.22 2.46
CA GLN A 44 1.20 -8.01 3.67
C GLN A 44 -0.25 -7.89 4.16
N LEU A 45 -0.78 -6.68 4.28
CA LEU A 45 -2.18 -6.47 4.71
C LEU A 45 -3.19 -7.14 3.77
N ILE A 46 -3.00 -7.03 2.45
CA ILE A 46 -3.86 -7.68 1.44
C ILE A 46 -3.81 -9.22 1.52
N ARG A 47 -2.70 -9.79 2.00
CA ARG A 47 -2.57 -11.24 2.22
C ARG A 47 -3.21 -11.66 3.53
N GLU A 48 -3.04 -10.90 4.60
CA GLU A 48 -3.62 -11.19 5.91
C GLU A 48 -5.15 -11.08 5.92
N GLU A 49 -5.73 -10.23 5.06
CA GLU A 49 -7.19 -10.14 4.86
C GLU A 49 -7.79 -11.28 4.01
N GLN A 50 -6.99 -12.17 3.43
CA GLN A 50 -7.53 -13.34 2.72
C GLN A 50 -7.80 -14.46 3.72
N PRO A 51 -9.07 -14.87 3.95
CA PRO A 51 -9.34 -16.10 4.67
C PRO A 51 -8.75 -17.28 3.89
N ALA A 52 -8.18 -18.24 4.62
CA ALA A 52 -7.53 -19.44 4.10
C ALA A 52 -8.42 -20.30 3.20
#